data_AF-A0A948KLH1-F1
#
_entry.id   AF-A0A948KLH1-F1
#
_cell.length_a   1.000
_cell.length_b   1.000
_cell.length_c   1.000
_cell.angle_alpha   90.00
_cell.angle_beta   90.00
_cell.angle_gamma   90.00
#
_symmetry.space_group_name_H-M   'P 1'
#
loop_
_entity.id
_entity.type
_entity.pdbx_description
1 polymer ?
#
loop_
_entity_poly.entity_id
_entity_poly.type
_entity_poly.pdbx_seq_one_letter_code
_entity_poly.pdbx_strand_id
1 'polypeptide(L)'
;MVRRFLTVLVFLGLMIPLFSVADPLRAETPELGGAGGFPVWSVGDLKPVLTVNPWEVDLGAIGPGEEAERIFYLKKVGSGSLNWSMEGPEGWNRSEYKNWSMEGPEGWNRSEYKRLAGVLEEAPEPVKIQLLFAKERGQEKSQGCPLILRLEAGGASATFLREAPVGGLRESIRFVSTGGTRTVFFRVILAKLASAPLMELSPLRIDSGTVRAGEQITRMIHLTNRGREILKWKAGLAGKKGMPATTPPLMGRYVSFLNEAVAGTGSYSPVGALRENLEFSGAWAERGGYPSGQGEQNALRYRFTGVGVSLFIWKSPEGGPLSIYIDEQFAAYINSFSDRWEKVEIPLTEGLPDGPHMLSLVNEEDRTILEGVRIFGKPVLRGPSGWISVLPDSGTTLRETDYINIAINTRNLEPGIYGERVLFLSNAGEANVEVSLEVAAETQSRFLDVYRYVVGNDYLYTTNPRAEATRLQTMGYRNLGIAFRLFSPGTPGTTSFFRWFNPVKGDHFYSSDAAGGGKPLSGYLLEGSIGNIATSRLTGTRELYRWYKPATGSHFYTTDQGGEGLGKKGYRFEGIAGFVR
;
A
#
# COMPACT_ATOMS: atom_id res chain seq x y z
N MET A 1 -13.20 55.53 6.68
CA MET A 1 -14.20 55.21 7.71
C MET A 1 -13.81 53.87 8.31
N VAL A 2 -13.12 53.89 9.45
CA VAL A 2 -12.50 52.73 10.11
C VAL A 2 -13.33 52.40 11.34
N ARG A 3 -13.70 51.12 11.55
CA ARG A 3 -14.14 50.63 12.86
C ARG A 3 -13.48 49.30 13.18
N ARG A 4 -12.53 49.38 14.12
CA ARG A 4 -11.98 48.27 14.90
C ARG A 4 -12.99 47.92 16.00
N PHE A 5 -13.17 46.64 16.29
CA PHE A 5 -13.75 46.19 17.55
C PHE A 5 -12.64 45.57 18.41
N LEU A 6 -12.49 46.15 19.59
CA LEU A 6 -11.63 45.74 20.69
C LEU A 6 -12.54 45.01 21.69
N THR A 7 -12.13 43.87 22.23
CA THR A 7 -12.77 43.29 23.42
C THR A 7 -11.70 42.97 24.44
N VAL A 8 -11.82 43.65 25.57
CA VAL A 8 -11.00 43.57 26.78
C VAL A 8 -11.51 42.40 27.61
N LEU A 9 -10.60 41.59 28.17
CA LEU A 9 -10.92 40.72 29.29
C LEU A 9 -9.89 40.94 30.41
N VAL A 10 -10.45 41.19 31.59
CA VAL A 10 -9.79 41.62 32.83
C VAL A 10 -9.17 40.41 33.53
N PHE A 11 -7.90 40.55 33.90
CA PHE A 11 -7.19 39.65 34.80
C PHE A 11 -7.42 40.08 36.25
N LEU A 12 -7.86 39.16 37.11
CA LEU A 12 -7.77 39.31 38.57
C LEU A 12 -6.84 38.21 39.10
N GLY A 13 -5.74 38.62 39.71
CA GLY A 13 -4.80 37.72 40.37
C GLY A 13 -5.15 37.49 41.84
N LEU A 14 -4.65 36.37 42.39
CA LEU A 14 -4.32 36.30 43.81
C LEU A 14 -3.02 35.49 44.01
N MET A 15 -2.09 36.15 44.71
CA MET A 15 -0.74 35.76 45.12
C MET A 15 -0.75 34.87 46.38
N ILE A 16 0.16 33.88 46.48
CA ILE A 16 0.73 33.34 47.74
C ILE A 16 2.21 32.92 47.47
N PRO A 17 3.16 33.11 48.41
CA PRO A 17 4.55 33.47 48.10
C PRO A 17 5.58 32.33 48.11
N LEU A 18 6.73 32.64 47.49
CA LEU A 18 8.00 31.93 47.55
C LEU A 18 8.70 32.11 48.92
N PHE A 19 9.30 31.04 49.44
CA PHE A 19 10.37 31.12 50.44
C PHE A 19 11.68 30.51 49.89
N SER A 20 12.77 31.15 50.28
CA SER A 20 14.13 31.03 49.77
C SER A 20 14.98 29.97 50.49
N VAL A 21 15.98 29.54 49.73
CA VAL A 21 17.17 28.69 49.96
C VAL A 21 17.96 29.02 51.25
N ALA A 22 18.52 27.97 51.88
CA ALA A 22 19.85 27.98 52.51
C ALA A 22 20.46 26.56 52.58
N ASP A 23 21.65 26.39 52.01
CA ASP A 23 22.66 25.31 52.18
C ASP A 23 23.71 25.82 53.23
N PRO A 24 24.79 25.10 53.65
CA PRO A 24 25.06 23.66 53.86
C PRO A 24 25.76 23.40 55.24
N LEU A 25 25.98 22.14 55.66
CA LEU A 25 27.16 21.71 56.47
C LEU A 25 27.30 20.18 56.62
N ARG A 26 28.49 19.67 56.23
CA ARG A 26 29.20 18.43 56.61
C ARG A 26 28.94 17.97 58.06
N ALA A 27 29.13 16.72 58.49
CA ALA A 27 29.52 15.40 57.97
C ALA A 27 29.06 14.40 59.06
N GLU A 28 28.81 13.14 58.76
CA GLU A 28 29.71 12.06 59.20
C GLU A 28 29.36 10.76 58.44
N THR A 29 30.39 10.10 57.94
CA THR A 29 30.34 8.76 57.37
C THR A 29 30.66 7.74 58.46
N PRO A 30 29.96 6.60 58.51
CA PRO A 30 30.57 5.34 58.92
C PRO A 30 30.72 4.40 57.72
N GLU A 31 31.68 3.51 57.87
CA GLU A 31 32.42 2.80 56.83
C GLU A 31 31.63 1.72 56.08
N LEU A 32 32.08 1.47 54.85
CA LEU A 32 31.73 0.34 54.00
C LEU A 32 32.16 -0.99 54.61
N GLY A 33 31.23 -1.93 54.65
CA GLY A 33 31.51 -3.36 54.80
C GLY A 33 30.35 -4.21 54.31
N GLY A 34 30.58 -4.95 53.22
CA GLY A 34 29.71 -6.07 52.82
C GLY A 34 29.08 -5.91 51.44
N ALA A 35 29.55 -6.71 50.49
CA ALA A 35 28.96 -6.90 49.18
C ALA A 35 27.48 -7.30 49.29
N GLY A 36 26.59 -6.44 48.80
CA GLY A 36 25.19 -6.73 48.58
C GLY A 36 24.78 -6.12 47.26
N GLY A 37 24.77 -6.92 46.19
CA GLY A 37 24.27 -6.50 44.89
C GLY A 37 22.82 -6.02 45.01
N PHE A 38 22.50 -4.90 44.38
CA PHE A 38 21.12 -4.58 44.04
C PHE A 38 20.57 -5.73 43.19
N PRO A 39 19.40 -6.30 43.50
CA PRO A 39 18.83 -7.32 42.64
C PRO A 39 18.51 -6.66 41.29
N VAL A 40 19.29 -7.04 40.27
CA VAL A 40 18.84 -6.95 38.88
C VAL A 40 17.63 -7.89 38.82
N TRP A 41 16.43 -7.32 38.69
CA TRP A 41 15.25 -8.11 38.39
C TRP A 41 15.42 -8.63 36.97
N SER A 42 15.92 -9.86 36.83
CA SER A 42 15.83 -10.60 35.59
C SER A 42 14.35 -10.76 35.25
N VAL A 43 13.94 -10.34 34.04
CA VAL A 43 12.58 -10.48 33.49
C VAL A 43 12.13 -11.95 33.34
N GLY A 44 12.95 -12.91 33.79
CA GLY A 44 12.73 -14.36 33.66
C GLY A 44 11.71 -15.01 34.58
N ASP A 45 11.32 -14.40 35.71
CA ASP A 45 10.52 -15.10 36.76
C ASP A 45 9.22 -14.39 37.16
N LEU A 46 8.64 -13.55 36.29
CA LEU A 46 7.30 -13.03 36.53
C LEU A 46 6.28 -14.14 36.26
N LYS A 47 5.54 -14.53 37.31
CA LYS A 47 4.41 -15.47 37.20
C LYS A 47 3.47 -15.02 36.07
N PRO A 48 2.98 -15.96 35.24
CA PRO A 48 2.14 -15.60 34.11
C PRO A 48 0.82 -15.00 34.61
N VAL A 49 0.49 -13.80 34.14
CA VAL A 49 -0.75 -13.07 34.48
C VAL A 49 -1.60 -12.92 33.23
N LEU A 50 -2.90 -13.20 33.38
CA LEU A 50 -3.88 -12.99 32.33
C LEU A 50 -4.16 -11.49 32.16
N THR A 51 -4.11 -11.03 30.92
CA THR A 51 -4.54 -9.73 30.47
C THR A 51 -5.58 -9.89 29.35
N VAL A 52 -6.47 -8.91 29.24
CA VAL A 52 -7.56 -8.90 28.26
C VAL A 52 -7.56 -7.57 27.53
N ASN A 53 -7.66 -7.61 26.21
CA ASN A 53 -7.66 -6.40 25.39
C ASN A 53 -8.59 -6.53 24.17
N PRO A 54 -9.51 -5.59 23.93
CA PRO A 54 -9.90 -4.53 24.87
C PRO A 54 -10.56 -5.12 26.12
N TRP A 55 -10.44 -4.42 27.26
CA TRP A 55 -11.14 -4.79 28.50
C TRP A 55 -12.66 -4.50 28.43
N GLU A 56 -13.08 -3.71 27.45
CA GLU A 56 -14.48 -3.46 27.08
C GLU A 56 -14.67 -3.58 25.56
N VAL A 57 -15.61 -4.41 25.12
CA VAL A 57 -15.96 -4.63 23.71
C VAL A 57 -17.21 -3.86 23.34
N ASP A 58 -17.11 -2.98 22.36
CA ASP A 58 -18.25 -2.24 21.82
C ASP A 58 -18.87 -2.95 20.62
N LEU A 59 -20.05 -3.52 20.83
CA LEU A 59 -20.84 -4.19 19.80
C LEU A 59 -21.65 -3.20 18.95
N GLY A 60 -21.66 -1.91 19.30
CA GLY A 60 -22.43 -0.89 18.59
C GLY A 60 -23.93 -0.99 18.87
N ALA A 61 -24.75 -0.57 17.90
CA ALA A 61 -26.21 -0.68 17.99
C ALA A 61 -26.72 -1.89 17.20
N ILE A 62 -27.70 -2.61 17.76
CA ILE A 62 -28.40 -3.71 17.07
C ILE A 62 -29.91 -3.59 17.26
N GLY A 63 -30.66 -3.86 16.19
CA GLY A 63 -32.12 -3.98 16.18
C GLY A 63 -32.62 -5.42 15.99
N PRO A 64 -33.95 -5.63 15.85
CA PRO A 64 -34.52 -6.96 15.72
C PRO A 64 -34.03 -7.74 14.48
N GLY A 65 -33.48 -8.93 14.69
CA GLY A 65 -32.88 -9.79 13.67
C GLY A 65 -31.44 -9.43 13.29
N GLU A 66 -30.80 -8.54 14.03
CA GLU A 66 -29.44 -8.09 13.80
C GLU A 66 -28.44 -8.74 14.74
N GLU A 67 -27.23 -8.94 14.25
CA GLU A 67 -26.13 -9.52 14.99
C GLU A 67 -24.95 -8.54 15.06
N ALA A 68 -24.23 -8.53 16.17
CA ALA A 68 -22.95 -7.85 16.27
C ALA A 68 -21.87 -8.88 16.58
N GLU A 69 -20.76 -8.79 15.86
CA GLU A 69 -19.61 -9.68 16.02
C GLU A 69 -18.34 -8.87 16.30
N ARG A 70 -17.59 -9.26 17.32
CA ARG A 70 -16.28 -8.69 17.65
C ARG A 70 -15.32 -9.77 18.12
N ILE A 71 -14.04 -9.43 18.14
CA ILE A 71 -12.99 -10.26 18.74
C ILE A 71 -12.30 -9.40 19.80
N PHE A 72 -12.03 -10.00 20.95
CA PHE A 72 -11.06 -9.50 21.92
C PHE A 72 -10.02 -10.57 22.18
N TYR A 73 -8.89 -10.18 22.75
CA TYR A 73 -7.74 -11.06 22.90
C TYR A 73 -7.46 -11.32 24.37
N LEU A 74 -7.25 -12.59 24.68
CA LEU A 74 -6.60 -12.99 25.92
C LEU A 74 -5.09 -13.02 25.67
N LYS A 75 -4.32 -12.33 26.50
CA LYS A 75 -2.86 -12.32 26.43
C LYS A 75 -2.26 -12.66 27.79
N LYS A 76 -1.17 -13.41 27.79
CA LYS A 76 -0.34 -13.66 28.97
C LYS A 76 0.78 -12.64 29.03
N VAL A 77 1.04 -12.10 30.22
CA VAL A 77 2.26 -11.34 30.54
C VAL A 77 3.07 -12.15 31.55
N GLY A 78 4.38 -12.28 31.34
CA GLY A 78 5.26 -13.13 32.16
C GLY A 78 5.65 -14.45 31.48
N SER A 79 6.48 -15.24 32.13
CA SER A 79 7.05 -16.49 31.58
C SER A 79 6.16 -17.72 31.85
N GLY A 80 6.26 -18.75 31.01
CA GLY A 80 5.48 -20.00 31.13
C GLY A 80 4.12 -19.98 30.44
N SER A 81 3.29 -21.00 30.63
CA SER A 81 1.94 -21.10 30.05
C SER A 81 0.85 -20.76 31.08
N LEU A 82 -0.32 -20.32 30.61
CA LEU A 82 -1.45 -19.94 31.47
C LEU A 82 -2.72 -20.69 31.07
N ASN A 83 -3.25 -21.51 31.98
CA ASN A 83 -4.54 -22.17 31.79
C ASN A 83 -5.65 -21.21 32.15
N TRP A 84 -6.62 -21.03 31.27
CA TRP A 84 -7.76 -20.16 31.48
C TRP A 84 -9.07 -20.90 31.25
N SER A 85 -10.13 -20.43 31.91
CA SER A 85 -11.50 -20.84 31.65
C SER A 85 -12.46 -19.66 31.80
N MET A 86 -13.57 -19.72 31.12
CA MET A 86 -14.60 -18.69 31.16
C MET A 86 -15.76 -19.11 32.08
N GLU A 87 -16.27 -18.15 32.84
CA GLU A 87 -17.58 -18.23 33.50
C GLU A 87 -18.62 -17.51 32.63
N GLY A 88 -19.82 -18.11 32.49
CA GLY A 88 -20.93 -17.50 31.76
C GLY A 88 -21.31 -16.13 32.32
N PRO A 89 -21.75 -15.18 31.48
CA PRO A 89 -22.13 -13.85 31.96
C PRO A 89 -23.32 -13.94 32.93
N GLU A 90 -23.31 -13.10 33.96
CA GLU A 90 -24.31 -13.11 35.02
C GLU A 90 -25.70 -12.72 34.50
N GLY A 91 -26.75 -13.42 34.94
CA GLY A 91 -28.12 -13.15 34.47
C GLY A 91 -28.43 -13.64 33.05
N TRP A 92 -27.51 -14.35 32.40
CA TRP A 92 -27.75 -15.03 31.13
C TRP A 92 -28.08 -16.51 31.36
N ASN A 93 -29.20 -16.94 30.81
CA ASN A 93 -29.62 -18.34 30.88
C ASN A 93 -28.79 -19.18 29.91
N ARG A 94 -28.23 -20.27 30.42
CA ARG A 94 -27.65 -21.33 29.59
C ARG A 94 -28.81 -22.09 28.99
N SER A 95 -28.90 -22.19 27.67
CA SER A 95 -30.05 -22.83 27.03
C SER A 95 -29.69 -24.08 26.26
N GLU A 96 -30.54 -25.08 26.45
CA GLU A 96 -31.06 -25.92 25.38
C GLU A 96 -32.29 -25.20 24.81
N TYR A 97 -32.29 -24.87 23.52
CA TYR A 97 -33.27 -24.01 22.82
C TYR A 97 -34.76 -24.40 22.88
N LYS A 98 -35.16 -25.46 23.59
CA LYS A 98 -36.51 -26.02 23.52
C LYS A 98 -37.64 -25.15 24.11
N ASN A 99 -37.34 -24.23 25.03
CA ASN A 99 -38.37 -23.50 25.79
C ASN A 99 -38.65 -22.07 25.31
N TRP A 100 -37.86 -21.51 24.38
CA TRP A 100 -38.10 -20.18 23.83
C TRP A 100 -38.56 -20.32 22.38
N SER A 101 -39.65 -19.65 22.02
CA SER A 101 -40.26 -19.60 20.68
C SER A 101 -39.42 -18.81 19.63
N MET A 102 -38.09 -18.93 19.68
CA MET A 102 -37.14 -18.16 18.88
C MET A 102 -36.46 -19.00 17.79
N GLU A 103 -36.18 -18.40 16.63
CA GLU A 103 -35.27 -18.98 15.63
C GLU A 103 -33.81 -18.62 15.95
N GLY A 104 -32.96 -19.64 16.08
CA GLY A 104 -31.51 -19.47 16.08
C GLY A 104 -30.95 -19.33 14.66
N PRO A 105 -29.78 -18.68 14.46
CA PRO A 105 -29.14 -18.58 13.15
C PRO A 105 -28.81 -19.95 12.56
N GLU A 106 -28.84 -20.06 11.23
CA GLU A 106 -28.31 -21.22 10.52
C GLU A 106 -26.82 -21.42 10.88
N GLY A 107 -26.43 -22.66 11.21
CA GLY A 107 -25.05 -23.00 11.60
C GLY A 107 -24.73 -22.85 13.10
N TRP A 108 -25.69 -22.47 13.94
CA TRP A 108 -25.53 -22.51 15.39
C TRP A 108 -26.05 -23.86 15.93
N ASN A 109 -25.14 -24.76 16.28
CA ASN A 109 -25.47 -26.13 16.66
C ASN A 109 -26.09 -26.18 18.07
N ARG A 110 -27.20 -26.91 18.18
CA ARG A 110 -28.09 -26.99 19.36
C ARG A 110 -27.50 -27.78 20.54
N SER A 111 -26.33 -28.39 20.36
CA SER A 111 -25.69 -29.33 21.30
C SER A 111 -24.24 -28.97 21.67
N GLU A 112 -23.73 -27.82 21.20
CA GLU A 112 -22.34 -27.41 21.38
C GLU A 112 -22.13 -26.53 22.61
N TYR A 113 -22.70 -26.91 23.75
CA TYR A 113 -22.21 -26.33 25.00
C TYR A 113 -20.91 -27.04 25.39
N LYS A 114 -19.77 -26.41 25.06
CA LYS A 114 -18.47 -26.75 25.64
C LYS A 114 -18.01 -25.60 26.51
N ARG A 115 -17.56 -25.90 27.73
CA ARG A 115 -16.91 -24.90 28.59
C ARG A 115 -15.72 -24.32 27.82
N LEU A 116 -15.72 -23.01 27.59
CA LEU A 116 -14.59 -22.32 26.99
C LEU A 116 -13.43 -22.31 27.98
N ALA A 117 -12.37 -23.02 27.62
CA ALA A 117 -11.13 -23.12 28.36
C ALA A 117 -9.99 -23.42 27.40
N GLY A 118 -8.77 -23.05 27.78
CA GLY A 118 -7.60 -23.25 26.93
C GLY A 118 -6.29 -22.98 27.66
N VAL A 119 -5.19 -23.09 26.91
CA VAL A 119 -3.83 -22.81 27.37
C VAL A 119 -3.28 -21.66 26.54
N LEU A 120 -2.87 -20.58 27.22
CA LEU A 120 -2.18 -19.44 26.62
C LEU A 120 -0.67 -19.66 26.70
N GLU A 121 -0.05 -19.75 25.54
CA GLU A 121 1.41 -19.74 25.38
C GLU A 121 1.88 -18.32 25.03
N GLU A 122 2.59 -18.11 23.91
CA GLU A 122 3.13 -16.80 23.52
C GLU A 122 2.18 -15.98 22.64
N ALA A 123 1.42 -16.63 21.75
CA ALA A 123 0.45 -15.94 20.90
C ALA A 123 -0.82 -15.55 21.69
N PRO A 124 -1.38 -14.36 21.48
CA PRO A 124 -2.69 -14.02 22.03
C PRO A 124 -3.79 -14.96 21.52
N GLU A 125 -4.69 -15.38 22.41
CA GLU A 125 -5.86 -16.19 22.04
C GLU A 125 -7.03 -15.27 21.66
N PRO A 126 -7.55 -15.34 20.42
CA PRO A 126 -8.73 -14.57 20.03
C PRO A 126 -9.98 -15.21 20.64
N VAL A 127 -10.80 -14.39 21.29
CA VAL A 127 -12.14 -14.75 21.74
C VAL A 127 -13.14 -13.98 20.91
N LYS A 128 -13.92 -14.72 20.12
CA LYS A 128 -15.00 -14.18 19.30
C LYS A 128 -16.25 -14.02 20.16
N ILE A 129 -16.87 -12.84 20.10
CA ILE A 129 -18.16 -12.53 20.71
C ILE A 129 -19.16 -12.17 19.61
N GLN A 130 -20.26 -12.91 19.57
CA GLN A 130 -21.36 -12.73 18.64
C GLN A 130 -22.64 -12.51 19.44
N LEU A 131 -23.39 -11.45 19.16
CA LEU A 131 -24.63 -11.12 19.84
C LEU A 131 -25.73 -10.89 18.81
N LEU A 132 -26.71 -11.78 18.76
CA LEU A 132 -27.91 -11.65 17.93
C LEU A 132 -29.07 -11.11 18.77
N PHE A 133 -29.76 -10.09 18.27
CA PHE A 133 -31.11 -9.75 18.70
C PHE A 133 -32.08 -10.57 17.87
N ALA A 134 -32.69 -11.60 18.47
CA ALA A 134 -33.58 -12.54 17.79
C ALA A 134 -34.92 -11.90 17.39
N LYS A 135 -35.58 -12.46 16.36
CA LYS A 135 -36.97 -12.10 16.01
C LYS A 135 -37.93 -13.03 16.74
N GLU A 136 -38.99 -12.48 17.30
CA GLU A 136 -40.09 -13.25 17.89
C GLU A 136 -41.09 -13.71 16.81
N ARG A 137 -41.64 -14.92 16.95
CA ARG A 137 -42.80 -15.36 16.17
C ARG A 137 -44.07 -15.24 17.03
N GLY A 138 -45.04 -14.45 16.56
CA GLY A 138 -46.37 -14.32 17.17
C GLY A 138 -46.90 -12.88 17.18
N GLN A 139 -48.21 -12.71 17.41
CA GLN A 139 -48.83 -11.39 17.65
C GLN A 139 -48.59 -10.84 19.05
N GLU A 140 -48.06 -11.66 19.96
CA GLU A 140 -47.62 -11.21 21.29
C GLU A 140 -46.24 -10.57 21.16
N LYS A 141 -46.19 -9.24 21.27
CA LYS A 141 -44.95 -8.49 21.39
C LYS A 141 -44.41 -8.73 22.80
N SER A 142 -43.23 -9.33 22.96
CA SER A 142 -42.54 -9.19 24.25
C SER A 142 -42.26 -7.71 24.50
N GLN A 143 -42.20 -7.33 25.78
CA GLN A 143 -41.78 -6.00 26.18
C GLN A 143 -40.25 -5.81 26.12
N GLY A 144 -39.50 -6.84 25.70
CA GLY A 144 -38.05 -6.89 25.72
C GLY A 144 -37.40 -7.18 24.37
N CYS A 145 -36.08 -7.25 24.38
CA CYS A 145 -35.22 -7.61 23.28
C CYS A 145 -34.64 -9.00 23.59
N PRO A 146 -35.10 -10.08 22.94
CA PRO A 146 -34.47 -11.38 23.07
C PRO A 146 -33.09 -11.41 22.44
N LEU A 147 -32.08 -11.80 23.21
CA LEU A 147 -30.68 -11.82 22.83
C LEU A 147 -30.12 -13.24 22.86
N ILE A 148 -29.30 -13.55 21.86
CA ILE A 148 -28.49 -14.77 21.77
C ILE A 148 -27.03 -14.36 21.69
N LEU A 149 -26.27 -14.64 22.75
CA LEU A 149 -24.84 -14.39 22.84
C LEU A 149 -24.08 -15.70 22.59
N ARG A 150 -23.22 -15.74 21.57
CA ARG A 150 -22.27 -16.84 21.32
C ARG A 150 -20.85 -16.35 21.52
N LEU A 151 -20.08 -17.13 22.25
CA LEU A 151 -18.66 -16.91 22.50
C LEU A 151 -17.89 -18.09 21.92
N GLU A 152 -16.77 -17.83 21.23
CA GLU A 152 -15.94 -18.86 20.62
C GLU A 152 -14.45 -18.61 20.90
N ALA A 153 -13.74 -19.67 21.26
CA ALA A 153 -12.29 -19.66 21.51
C ALA A 153 -11.76 -21.09 21.52
N GLY A 154 -10.50 -21.31 21.10
CA GLY A 154 -9.87 -22.64 21.12
C GLY A 154 -10.62 -23.75 20.38
N GLY A 155 -11.39 -23.40 19.33
CA GLY A 155 -12.23 -24.35 18.58
C GLY A 155 -13.48 -24.84 19.32
N ALA A 156 -13.80 -24.24 20.47
CA ALA A 156 -15.04 -24.47 21.22
C ALA A 156 -15.94 -23.23 21.16
N SER A 157 -17.24 -23.44 21.41
CA SER A 157 -18.22 -22.36 21.53
C SER A 157 -19.12 -22.55 22.74
N ALA A 158 -19.67 -21.45 23.25
CA ALA A 158 -20.71 -21.45 24.28
C ALA A 158 -21.78 -20.42 23.92
N THR A 159 -23.05 -20.77 24.12
CA THR A 159 -24.20 -19.92 23.79
C THR A 159 -25.06 -19.62 25.01
N PHE A 160 -25.52 -18.38 25.09
CA PHE A 160 -26.25 -17.82 26.21
C PHE A 160 -27.45 -17.03 25.70
N LEU A 161 -28.54 -17.02 26.48
CA LEU A 161 -29.77 -16.32 26.15
C LEU A 161 -30.17 -15.35 27.25
N ARG A 162 -30.75 -14.21 26.86
CA ARG A 162 -31.28 -13.23 27.80
C ARG A 162 -32.34 -12.36 27.12
N GLU A 163 -33.33 -11.93 27.90
CA GLU A 163 -34.18 -10.79 27.52
C GLU A 163 -33.66 -9.51 28.20
N ALA A 164 -33.59 -8.42 27.44
CA ALA A 164 -33.12 -7.13 27.91
C ALA A 164 -34.02 -5.98 27.38
N PRO A 165 -34.15 -4.84 28.08
CA PRO A 165 -34.92 -3.71 27.55
C PRO A 165 -34.15 -3.00 26.41
N VAL A 166 -34.89 -2.27 25.56
CA VAL A 166 -34.31 -1.33 24.59
C VAL A 166 -33.44 -0.29 25.32
N GLY A 167 -32.29 0.06 24.74
CA GLY A 167 -31.35 1.01 25.31
C GLY A 167 -29.93 0.45 25.43
N GLY A 168 -29.08 1.13 26.19
CA GLY A 168 -27.72 0.66 26.45
C GLY A 168 -27.71 -0.55 27.38
N LEU A 169 -27.06 -1.63 26.94
CA LEU A 169 -26.79 -2.84 27.73
C LEU A 169 -25.28 -2.98 27.87
N ARG A 170 -24.79 -3.11 29.10
CA ARG A 170 -23.39 -3.34 29.41
C ARG A 170 -23.27 -4.54 30.34
N GLU A 171 -22.54 -5.55 29.91
CA GLU A 171 -22.48 -6.86 30.56
C GLU A 171 -21.04 -7.28 30.79
N SER A 172 -20.83 -8.24 31.69
CA SER A 172 -19.49 -8.68 32.08
C SER A 172 -19.33 -10.19 31.89
N ILE A 173 -18.17 -10.58 31.37
CA ILE A 173 -17.73 -11.96 31.18
C ILE A 173 -16.48 -12.15 32.03
N ARG A 174 -16.50 -13.15 32.91
CA ARG A 174 -15.39 -13.42 33.82
C ARG A 174 -14.52 -14.55 33.28
N PHE A 175 -13.22 -14.30 33.25
CA PHE A 175 -12.17 -15.25 32.92
C PHE A 175 -11.34 -15.57 34.16
N VAL A 176 -11.18 -16.86 34.45
CA VAL A 176 -10.41 -17.36 35.58
C VAL A 176 -9.18 -18.08 35.04
N SER A 177 -8.01 -17.78 35.59
CA SER A 177 -6.77 -18.43 35.23
C SER A 177 -5.90 -18.77 36.44
N THR A 178 -4.86 -19.57 36.21
CA THR A 178 -3.80 -19.82 37.21
C THR A 178 -3.07 -18.54 37.64
N GLY A 179 -3.07 -17.51 36.78
CA GLY A 179 -2.49 -16.19 37.03
C GLY A 179 -3.45 -15.15 37.61
N GLY A 180 -4.67 -15.55 37.97
CA GLY A 180 -5.72 -14.68 38.53
C GLY A 180 -6.94 -14.50 37.63
N THR A 181 -7.87 -13.66 38.10
CA THR A 181 -9.17 -13.43 37.44
C THR A 181 -9.18 -12.10 36.68
N ARG A 182 -9.81 -12.10 35.51
CA ARG A 182 -10.07 -10.90 34.71
C ARG A 182 -11.51 -10.84 34.28
N THR A 183 -12.01 -9.62 34.11
CA THR A 183 -13.37 -9.36 33.63
C THR A 183 -13.27 -8.58 32.34
N VAL A 184 -13.97 -9.06 31.31
CA VAL A 184 -14.18 -8.34 30.05
C VAL A 184 -15.60 -7.82 30.06
N PHE A 185 -15.79 -6.56 29.71
CA PHE A 185 -17.12 -6.02 29.52
C PHE A 185 -17.48 -6.06 28.04
N PHE A 186 -18.76 -6.18 27.72
CA PHE A 186 -19.25 -5.80 26.40
C PHE A 186 -20.41 -4.83 26.55
N ARG A 187 -20.50 -3.87 25.64
CA ARG A 187 -21.60 -2.93 25.55
C ARG A 187 -22.29 -3.03 24.20
N VAL A 188 -23.59 -2.82 24.20
CA VAL A 188 -24.43 -2.78 23.00
C VAL A 188 -25.58 -1.80 23.22
N ILE A 189 -26.05 -1.15 22.16
CA ILE A 189 -27.27 -0.34 22.17
C ILE A 189 -28.37 -1.13 21.47
N LEU A 190 -29.39 -1.56 22.20
CA LEU A 190 -30.54 -2.28 21.65
C LEU A 190 -31.54 -1.26 21.13
N ALA A 191 -31.75 -1.24 19.82
CA ALA A 191 -32.65 -0.32 19.14
C ALA A 191 -34.01 -0.97 18.81
N LYS A 192 -35.08 -0.15 18.74
CA LYS A 192 -36.41 -0.62 18.34
C LYS A 192 -36.49 -0.99 16.84
N LEU A 193 -35.61 -0.41 16.04
CA LEU A 193 -35.57 -0.57 14.58
C LEU A 193 -34.21 -1.17 14.18
N ALA A 194 -34.18 -1.78 12.99
CA ALA A 194 -32.95 -2.23 12.36
C ALA A 194 -31.97 -1.06 12.12
N SER A 195 -30.69 -1.36 12.14
CA SER A 195 -29.58 -0.44 11.87
C SER A 195 -29.65 0.10 10.45
N ALA A 196 -29.55 1.43 10.35
CA ALA A 196 -29.45 2.19 9.11
C ALA A 196 -28.32 1.64 8.19
N PRO A 197 -28.41 1.85 6.86
CA PRO A 197 -27.34 1.45 5.96
C PRO A 197 -26.03 2.16 6.34
N LEU A 198 -24.89 1.49 6.15
CA LEU A 198 -23.56 2.03 6.45
C LEU A 198 -22.59 1.63 5.34
N MET A 199 -22.14 2.61 4.56
CA MET A 199 -21.22 2.38 3.45
C MET A 199 -19.77 2.35 3.93
N GLU A 200 -19.05 1.26 3.65
CA GLU A 200 -17.61 1.15 3.83
C GLU A 200 -16.93 0.91 2.48
N LEU A 201 -15.85 1.65 2.21
CA LEU A 201 -15.05 1.53 0.99
C LEU A 201 -13.64 1.05 1.32
N SER A 202 -13.09 0.15 0.51
CA SER A 202 -11.70 -0.30 0.61
C SER A 202 -11.13 -0.62 -0.77
N PRO A 203 -9.94 -0.11 -1.14
CA PRO A 203 -9.14 0.88 -0.41
C PRO A 203 -9.74 2.30 -0.49
N LEU A 204 -9.34 3.18 0.42
CA LEU A 204 -9.70 4.61 0.39
C LEU A 204 -8.77 5.44 -0.51
N ARG A 205 -7.62 4.89 -0.90
CA ARG A 205 -6.63 5.54 -1.76
C ARG A 205 -6.02 4.53 -2.73
N ILE A 206 -5.85 4.96 -3.95
CA ILE A 206 -5.21 4.21 -5.03
C ILE A 206 -4.00 5.01 -5.48
N ASP A 207 -2.83 4.39 -5.43
CA ASP A 207 -1.64 4.84 -6.14
C ASP A 207 -1.41 3.92 -7.34
N SER A 208 -1.37 4.49 -8.54
CA SER A 208 -1.03 3.74 -9.76
C SER A 208 0.45 3.85 -10.13
N GLY A 209 1.27 4.50 -9.30
CA GLY A 209 2.70 4.67 -9.51
C GLY A 209 3.00 5.60 -10.67
N THR A 210 4.17 5.39 -11.27
CA THR A 210 4.63 6.10 -12.46
C THR A 210 4.27 5.30 -13.71
N VAL A 211 3.52 5.92 -14.62
CA VAL A 211 2.88 5.28 -15.78
C VAL A 211 3.20 6.05 -17.05
N ARG A 212 3.14 5.38 -18.21
CA ARG A 212 3.33 6.06 -19.50
C ARG A 212 2.04 6.65 -20.02
N ALA A 213 2.16 7.68 -20.87
CA ALA A 213 1.03 8.18 -21.63
C ALA A 213 0.46 7.07 -22.54
N GLY A 214 -0.85 6.89 -22.54
CA GLY A 214 -1.54 5.86 -23.34
C GLY A 214 -1.79 4.53 -22.64
N GLU A 215 -1.30 4.33 -21.42
CA GLU A 215 -1.63 3.16 -20.61
C GLU A 215 -3.08 3.21 -20.11
N GLN A 216 -3.69 2.02 -19.99
CA GLN A 216 -5.00 1.83 -19.37
C GLN A 216 -4.82 0.97 -18.12
N ILE A 217 -5.33 1.48 -17.01
CA ILE A 217 -5.14 0.88 -15.69
C ILE A 217 -6.52 0.65 -15.09
N THR A 218 -6.76 -0.52 -14.52
CA THR A 218 -7.98 -0.79 -13.75
C THR A 218 -7.62 -1.10 -12.31
N ARG A 219 -8.41 -0.53 -11.39
CA ARG A 219 -8.28 -0.71 -9.95
C ARG A 219 -9.64 -1.03 -9.38
N MET A 220 -9.67 -1.91 -8.38
CA MET A 220 -10.92 -2.41 -7.81
C MET A 220 -11.13 -1.82 -6.42
N ILE A 221 -12.35 -1.37 -6.16
CA ILE A 221 -12.84 -0.92 -4.87
C ILE A 221 -13.91 -1.88 -4.38
N HIS A 222 -13.79 -2.28 -3.13
CA HIS A 222 -14.80 -3.02 -2.38
C HIS A 222 -15.72 -2.02 -1.70
N LEU A 223 -17.01 -2.07 -2.01
CA LEU A 223 -18.06 -1.37 -1.30
C LEU A 223 -18.86 -2.38 -0.49
N THR A 224 -18.80 -2.26 0.83
CA THR A 224 -19.52 -3.15 1.75
C THR A 224 -20.57 -2.36 2.50
N ASN A 225 -21.81 -2.84 2.50
CA ASN A 225 -22.81 -2.33 3.43
C ASN A 225 -22.64 -3.01 4.78
N ARG A 226 -22.12 -2.28 5.75
CA ARG A 226 -22.00 -2.72 7.16
C ARG A 226 -23.30 -2.52 7.95
N GLY A 227 -24.23 -1.76 7.38
CA GLY A 227 -25.59 -1.61 7.89
C GLY A 227 -26.45 -2.81 7.51
N ARG A 228 -27.72 -2.76 7.88
CA ARG A 228 -28.64 -3.91 7.70
C ARG A 228 -29.80 -3.59 6.79
N GLU A 229 -30.12 -2.32 6.57
CA GLU A 229 -31.00 -1.84 5.51
C GLU A 229 -30.28 -1.74 4.16
N ILE A 230 -31.04 -1.72 3.06
CA ILE A 230 -30.48 -1.61 1.70
C ILE A 230 -29.74 -0.27 1.55
N LEU A 231 -28.44 -0.37 1.23
CA LEU A 231 -27.62 0.75 0.81
C LEU A 231 -27.87 1.03 -0.67
N LYS A 232 -28.35 2.22 -1.02
CA LYS A 232 -28.48 2.69 -2.40
C LYS A 232 -27.37 3.68 -2.67
N TRP A 233 -26.53 3.43 -3.67
CA TRP A 233 -25.32 4.22 -3.89
C TRP A 233 -25.12 4.61 -5.37
N LYS A 234 -24.33 5.68 -5.57
CA LYS A 234 -23.85 6.18 -6.85
C LYS A 234 -22.38 6.57 -6.73
N ALA A 235 -21.60 6.36 -7.79
CA ALA A 235 -20.17 6.63 -7.81
C ALA A 235 -19.75 7.42 -9.07
N GLY A 236 -18.85 8.39 -8.93
CA GLY A 236 -18.40 9.18 -10.08
C GLY A 236 -17.51 10.37 -9.72
N LEU A 237 -17.03 11.07 -10.75
CA LEU A 237 -16.25 12.30 -10.59
C LEU A 237 -17.16 13.52 -10.43
N ALA A 238 -16.64 14.59 -9.82
CA ALA A 238 -17.31 15.87 -9.82
C ALA A 238 -17.60 16.38 -11.24
N GLY A 239 -18.69 17.12 -11.39
CA GLY A 239 -19.16 17.62 -12.68
C GLY A 239 -19.97 16.62 -13.51
N LYS A 240 -20.01 15.32 -13.15
CA LYS A 240 -20.96 14.37 -13.74
C LYS A 240 -22.39 14.59 -13.24
N LYS A 241 -23.37 14.19 -14.05
CA LYS A 241 -24.79 14.25 -13.70
C LYS A 241 -25.07 13.50 -12.39
N GLY A 242 -25.64 14.19 -11.40
CA GLY A 242 -25.94 13.61 -10.09
C GLY A 242 -24.76 13.54 -9.12
N MET A 243 -23.62 14.14 -9.48
CA MET A 243 -22.45 14.35 -8.62
C MET A 243 -22.29 15.83 -8.27
N PRO A 244 -21.57 16.18 -7.20
CA PRO A 244 -21.18 17.56 -6.89
C PRO A 244 -20.51 18.25 -8.08
N ALA A 245 -20.73 19.56 -8.23
CA ALA A 245 -20.19 20.32 -9.36
C ALA A 245 -18.65 20.39 -9.34
N THR A 246 -18.07 20.52 -8.15
CA THR A 246 -16.62 20.62 -7.93
C THR A 246 -16.21 19.84 -6.69
N THR A 247 -14.91 19.56 -6.58
CA THR A 247 -14.27 19.09 -5.35
C THR A 247 -13.11 20.02 -5.01
N PRO A 248 -12.65 20.07 -3.75
CA PRO A 248 -11.37 20.70 -3.43
C PRO A 248 -10.21 20.02 -4.18
N PRO A 249 -9.18 20.78 -4.62
CA PRO A 249 -7.98 20.19 -5.20
C PRO A 249 -7.28 19.27 -4.18
N LEU A 250 -6.59 18.25 -4.68
CA LEU A 250 -5.71 17.44 -3.84
C LEU A 250 -4.42 18.22 -3.61
N MET A 251 -4.03 18.35 -2.35
CA MET A 251 -2.75 18.93 -1.97
C MET A 251 -1.76 17.78 -1.80
N GLY A 252 -0.72 17.76 -2.62
CA GLY A 252 0.31 16.73 -2.56
C GLY A 252 -0.06 15.36 -3.14
N ARG A 253 0.97 14.63 -3.57
CA ARG A 253 0.87 13.30 -4.17
C ARG A 253 0.84 12.23 -3.10
N TYR A 254 -0.17 11.36 -3.13
CA TYR A 254 -0.17 10.12 -2.36
C TYR A 254 0.74 9.08 -3.03
N VAL A 255 1.62 8.45 -2.26
CA VAL A 255 2.49 7.35 -2.68
C VAL A 255 2.26 6.17 -1.74
N SER A 256 1.81 5.05 -2.30
CA SER A 256 1.53 3.83 -1.53
C SER A 256 2.80 3.01 -1.34
N PHE A 257 2.97 2.40 -0.17
CA PHE A 257 4.01 1.38 0.06
C PHE A 257 3.47 -0.04 -0.14
N LEU A 258 2.31 -0.19 -0.79
CA LEU A 258 1.76 -1.51 -1.11
C LEU A 258 2.62 -2.24 -2.14
N ASN A 259 2.96 -3.49 -1.84
CA ASN A 259 3.40 -4.47 -2.81
C ASN A 259 2.51 -5.72 -2.72
N GLU A 260 1.53 -5.83 -3.62
CA GLU A 260 0.58 -6.95 -3.64
C GLU A 260 1.28 -8.31 -3.87
N ALA A 261 2.44 -8.33 -4.54
CA ALA A 261 3.14 -9.57 -4.86
C ALA A 261 3.78 -10.25 -3.64
N VAL A 262 3.96 -9.52 -2.53
CA VAL A 262 4.49 -10.08 -1.27
C VAL A 262 3.39 -10.36 -0.24
N ALA A 263 2.13 -10.05 -0.54
CA ALA A 263 1.04 -10.29 0.39
C ALA A 263 0.93 -11.79 0.73
N GLY A 264 0.94 -12.11 2.02
CA GLY A 264 0.92 -13.49 2.53
C GLY A 264 2.27 -14.22 2.52
N THR A 265 3.36 -13.59 2.09
CA THR A 265 4.70 -14.21 2.06
C THR A 265 5.45 -14.10 3.39
N GLY A 266 4.99 -13.24 4.31
CA GLY A 266 5.61 -13.03 5.61
C GLY A 266 6.86 -12.13 5.61
N SER A 267 7.35 -11.67 4.45
CA SER A 267 8.47 -10.73 4.34
C SER A 267 8.14 -9.62 3.34
N TYR A 268 8.49 -8.38 3.67
CA TYR A 268 8.22 -7.25 2.79
C TYR A 268 9.43 -6.91 1.90
N SER A 269 9.15 -6.54 0.65
CA SER A 269 10.12 -5.87 -0.23
C SER A 269 9.43 -4.84 -1.13
N PRO A 270 10.10 -3.71 -1.46
CA PRO A 270 9.52 -2.68 -2.34
C PRO A 270 9.45 -3.11 -3.81
N VAL A 271 8.58 -2.45 -4.58
CA VAL A 271 8.36 -2.69 -6.02
C VAL A 271 8.49 -1.41 -6.84
N GLY A 272 8.92 -1.53 -8.09
CA GLY A 272 9.01 -0.40 -9.03
C GLY A 272 9.92 0.73 -8.52
N ALA A 273 9.48 1.98 -8.69
CA ALA A 273 10.21 3.17 -8.28
C ALA A 273 10.45 3.25 -6.75
N LEU A 274 9.67 2.54 -5.94
CA LEU A 274 9.91 2.48 -4.49
C LEU A 274 11.23 1.80 -4.16
N ARG A 275 11.76 0.90 -5.01
CA ARG A 275 13.03 0.22 -4.75
C ARG A 275 14.22 1.17 -4.69
N GLU A 276 14.14 2.30 -5.40
CA GLU A 276 15.22 3.29 -5.46
C GLU A 276 15.12 4.31 -4.30
N ASN A 277 13.92 4.49 -3.76
CA ASN A 277 13.61 5.53 -2.79
C ASN A 277 13.34 5.00 -1.38
N LEU A 278 13.11 3.71 -1.20
CA LEU A 278 12.75 3.06 0.06
C LEU A 278 13.88 2.12 0.52
N GLU A 279 14.50 2.44 1.64
CA GLU A 279 15.55 1.64 2.26
C GLU A 279 15.09 1.08 3.60
N PHE A 280 15.55 -0.13 3.93
CA PHE A 280 15.19 -0.84 5.14
C PHE A 280 16.44 -1.25 5.91
N SER A 281 16.36 -1.15 7.23
CA SER A 281 17.28 -1.77 8.18
C SER A 281 16.46 -2.57 9.20
N GLY A 282 16.96 -3.75 9.57
CA GLY A 282 16.24 -4.70 10.42
C GLY A 282 15.31 -5.64 9.64
N ALA A 283 14.45 -6.34 10.37
CA ALA A 283 13.54 -7.34 9.83
C ALA A 283 12.14 -6.75 9.60
N TRP A 284 11.78 -6.58 8.32
CA TRP A 284 10.47 -6.06 7.92
C TRP A 284 9.60 -7.18 7.35
N ALA A 285 8.54 -7.50 8.08
CA ALA A 285 7.46 -8.39 7.63
C ALA A 285 6.47 -7.62 6.74
N GLU A 286 5.46 -8.32 6.23
CA GLU A 286 4.36 -7.71 5.49
C GLU A 286 3.02 -7.92 6.21
N ARG A 287 2.09 -6.97 6.04
CA ARG A 287 0.69 -7.15 6.42
C ARG A 287 -0.22 -6.68 5.30
N GLY A 288 -0.77 -7.63 4.54
CA GLY A 288 -1.59 -7.31 3.36
C GLY A 288 -0.78 -6.64 2.26
N GLY A 289 0.50 -6.97 2.15
CA GLY A 289 1.43 -6.36 1.19
C GLY A 289 2.02 -5.01 1.63
N TYR A 290 1.68 -4.49 2.81
CA TYR A 290 2.30 -3.28 3.38
C TYR A 290 3.46 -3.64 4.32
N PRO A 291 4.51 -2.79 4.43
CA PRO A 291 5.61 -3.02 5.36
C PRO A 291 5.14 -2.99 6.82
N SER A 292 5.50 -4.04 7.57
CA SER A 292 5.23 -4.19 9.00
C SER A 292 6.54 -4.44 9.74
N GLY A 293 6.96 -3.47 10.55
CA GLY A 293 8.08 -3.63 11.49
C GLY A 293 7.58 -4.19 12.81
N GLN A 294 8.36 -5.06 13.46
CA GLN A 294 8.10 -5.56 14.81
C GLN A 294 9.43 -5.78 15.54
N GLY A 295 9.55 -5.29 16.77
CA GLY A 295 10.80 -5.33 17.53
C GLY A 295 11.72 -4.15 17.26
N GLU A 296 12.78 -4.08 18.08
CA GLU A 296 13.71 -2.95 18.17
C GLU A 296 14.55 -2.71 16.90
N GLN A 297 14.95 -1.45 16.70
CA GLN A 297 15.92 -1.01 15.69
C GLN A 297 15.53 -1.26 14.23
N ASN A 298 14.25 -1.53 13.94
CA ASN A 298 13.77 -1.55 12.57
C ASN A 298 13.64 -0.13 12.05
N ALA A 299 14.41 0.22 11.03
CA ALA A 299 14.37 1.53 10.41
C ALA A 299 13.91 1.45 8.95
N LEU A 300 13.06 2.40 8.56
CA LEU A 300 12.68 2.64 7.17
C LEU A 300 13.11 4.06 6.80
N ARG A 301 13.77 4.22 5.65
CA ARG A 301 14.12 5.53 5.10
C ARG A 301 13.46 5.70 3.73
N TYR A 302 12.80 6.83 3.55
CA TYR A 302 12.14 7.18 2.30
C TYR A 302 12.67 8.52 1.77
N ARG A 303 13.22 8.48 0.56
CA ARG A 303 13.66 9.67 -0.18
C ARG A 303 12.50 10.29 -0.93
N PHE A 304 12.30 11.59 -0.78
CA PHE A 304 11.28 12.34 -1.51
C PHE A 304 11.79 13.69 -1.98
N THR A 305 11.04 14.35 -2.85
CA THR A 305 11.33 15.72 -3.31
C THR A 305 10.07 16.55 -3.20
N GLY A 306 10.14 17.66 -2.46
CA GLY A 306 9.00 18.54 -2.23
C GLY A 306 9.24 19.48 -1.07
N VAL A 307 8.16 20.09 -0.57
CA VAL A 307 8.18 21.06 0.55
C VAL A 307 7.59 20.50 1.84
N GLY A 308 7.17 19.24 1.83
CA GLY A 308 6.54 18.63 3.00
C GLY A 308 6.13 17.19 2.80
N VAL A 309 5.78 16.54 3.91
CA VAL A 309 5.32 15.16 3.93
C VAL A 309 4.30 14.88 5.04
N SER A 310 3.31 14.04 4.76
CA SER A 310 2.46 13.36 5.74
C SER A 310 2.68 11.85 5.67
N LEU A 311 2.45 11.16 6.78
CA LEU A 311 2.59 9.71 6.90
C LEU A 311 1.23 9.03 7.07
N PHE A 312 0.98 7.93 6.36
CA PHE A 312 -0.19 7.08 6.58
C PHE A 312 0.21 5.81 7.33
N ILE A 313 -0.43 5.59 8.48
CA ILE A 313 -0.19 4.41 9.32
C ILE A 313 -1.48 3.68 9.63
N TRP A 314 -1.35 2.40 9.99
CA TRP A 314 -2.44 1.66 10.62
C TRP A 314 -2.23 1.67 12.13
N LYS A 315 -3.22 2.20 12.85
CA LYS A 315 -3.29 2.06 14.29
C LYS A 315 -3.98 0.75 14.66
N SER A 316 -3.48 0.06 15.67
CA SER A 316 -4.01 -1.23 16.08
C SER A 316 -3.69 -1.57 17.54
N PRO A 317 -4.31 -2.61 18.12
CA PRO A 317 -3.98 -3.06 19.48
C PRO A 317 -2.57 -3.63 19.64
N GLU A 318 -1.93 -4.02 18.53
CA GLU A 318 -0.53 -4.47 18.46
C GLU A 318 0.42 -3.29 18.19
N GLY A 319 -0.13 -2.09 17.99
CA GLY A 319 0.59 -0.88 17.64
C GLY A 319 1.37 -0.33 18.83
N GLY A 320 2.54 0.22 18.57
CA GLY A 320 3.25 1.02 19.58
C GLY A 320 4.09 2.15 19.00
N PRO A 321 5.11 2.60 19.73
CA PRO A 321 5.78 3.86 19.46
C PRO A 321 6.74 3.82 18.28
N LEU A 322 6.80 4.95 17.58
CA LEU A 322 7.55 5.21 16.37
C LEU A 322 8.18 6.60 16.47
N SER A 323 9.51 6.66 16.32
CA SER A 323 10.25 7.92 16.21
C SER A 323 10.45 8.30 14.74
N ILE A 324 10.18 9.56 14.40
CA ILE A 324 10.25 10.08 13.03
C ILE A 324 11.26 11.21 12.95
N TYR A 325 12.07 11.16 11.89
CA TYR A 325 13.07 12.15 11.57
C TYR A 325 12.89 12.63 10.12
N ILE A 326 13.12 13.92 9.90
CA ILE A 326 13.21 14.51 8.57
C ILE A 326 14.59 15.14 8.46
N ASP A 327 15.36 14.72 7.46
CA ASP A 327 16.76 15.16 7.25
C ASP A 327 17.61 15.05 8.52
N GLU A 328 17.50 13.90 9.19
CA GLU A 328 18.21 13.56 10.44
C GLU A 328 17.79 14.40 11.67
N GLN A 329 16.85 15.33 11.52
CA GLN A 329 16.26 16.08 12.62
C GLN A 329 15.00 15.40 13.13
N PHE A 330 14.86 15.33 14.45
CA PHE A 330 13.66 14.78 15.08
C PHE A 330 12.43 15.60 14.68
N ALA A 331 11.44 14.94 14.09
CA ALA A 331 10.22 15.56 13.59
C ALA A 331 9.01 15.25 14.47
N ALA A 332 8.82 13.98 14.85
CA ALA A 332 7.66 13.56 15.62
C ALA A 332 7.90 12.24 16.37
N TYR A 333 7.10 12.06 17.42
CA TYR A 333 6.94 10.78 18.11
C TYR A 333 5.47 10.37 17.98
N ILE A 334 5.21 9.22 17.36
CA ILE A 334 3.87 8.72 17.06
C ILE A 334 3.63 7.40 17.80
N ASN A 335 2.48 7.28 18.44
CA ASN A 335 2.02 5.99 18.96
C ASN A 335 0.97 5.39 18.02
N SER A 336 1.28 4.23 17.43
CA SER A 336 0.36 3.48 16.57
C SER A 336 -0.62 2.59 17.35
N PHE A 337 -0.59 2.60 18.69
CA PHE A 337 -1.60 1.94 19.51
C PHE A 337 -3.01 2.53 19.28
N SER A 338 -3.98 1.65 19.10
CA SER A 338 -5.42 1.95 19.19
C SER A 338 -6.17 0.71 19.65
N ASP A 339 -7.29 0.88 20.35
CA ASP A 339 -8.18 -0.23 20.72
C ASP A 339 -8.87 -0.86 19.50
N ARG A 340 -8.85 -0.16 18.35
CA ARG A 340 -9.45 -0.57 17.09
C ARG A 340 -8.46 -0.42 15.93
N TRP A 341 -8.71 -1.15 14.86
CA TRP A 341 -7.98 -0.98 13.62
C TRP A 341 -8.45 0.29 12.91
N GLU A 342 -7.53 1.22 12.71
CA GLU A 342 -7.82 2.52 12.08
C GLU A 342 -6.70 2.91 11.12
N LYS A 343 -7.06 3.56 10.02
CA LYS A 343 -6.09 4.13 9.07
C LYS A 343 -6.04 5.63 9.26
N VAL A 344 -4.87 6.18 9.58
CA VAL A 344 -4.73 7.59 9.95
C VAL A 344 -3.65 8.26 9.13
N GLU A 345 -3.93 9.48 8.69
CA GLU A 345 -2.94 10.41 8.12
C GLU A 345 -2.37 11.27 9.25
N ILE A 346 -1.04 11.29 9.38
CA ILE A 346 -0.33 12.10 10.35
C ILE A 346 0.47 13.17 9.59
N PRO A 347 0.06 14.44 9.65
CA PRO A 347 0.84 15.54 9.09
C PRO A 347 2.18 15.66 9.82
N LEU A 348 3.29 15.68 9.09
CA LEU A 348 4.62 15.84 9.69
C LEU A 348 5.15 17.26 9.48
N THR A 349 5.23 17.73 8.23
CA THR A 349 5.68 19.09 7.91
C THR A 349 5.21 19.55 6.52
N GLU A 350 5.02 20.86 6.35
CA GLU A 350 4.62 21.49 5.07
C GLU A 350 5.49 22.73 4.73
N GLY A 351 6.60 22.94 5.43
CA GLY A 351 7.44 24.16 5.34
C GLY A 351 8.91 23.92 5.00
N LEU A 352 9.24 22.78 4.39
CA LEU A 352 10.61 22.49 3.96
C LEU A 352 10.98 23.31 2.71
N PRO A 353 12.26 23.64 2.51
CA PRO A 353 12.75 24.18 1.23
C PRO A 353 12.37 23.23 0.08
N ASP A 354 11.97 23.73 -1.08
CA ASP A 354 11.67 22.84 -2.22
C ASP A 354 12.96 22.12 -2.67
N GLY A 355 13.01 20.81 -2.45
CA GLY A 355 14.23 20.05 -2.71
C GLY A 355 14.13 18.58 -2.29
N PRO A 356 15.25 17.84 -2.41
CA PRO A 356 15.34 16.46 -1.94
C PRO A 356 15.41 16.41 -0.41
N HIS A 357 14.65 15.49 0.18
CA HIS A 357 14.55 15.26 1.61
C HIS A 357 14.51 13.76 1.93
N MET A 358 14.77 13.45 3.19
CA MET A 358 14.78 12.09 3.70
C MET A 358 13.93 11.94 4.94
N LEU A 359 12.83 11.19 4.81
CA LEU A 359 12.00 10.75 5.93
C LEU A 359 12.61 9.47 6.50
N SER A 360 12.93 9.45 7.79
CA SER A 360 13.39 8.24 8.49
C SER A 360 12.42 7.89 9.62
N LEU A 361 12.06 6.62 9.70
CA LEU A 361 11.18 6.06 10.72
C LEU A 361 11.95 4.99 11.47
N VAL A 362 11.90 5.02 12.80
CA VAL A 362 12.54 4.03 13.67
C VAL A 362 11.48 3.44 14.58
N ASN A 363 11.28 2.13 14.46
CA ASN A 363 10.41 1.38 15.34
C ASN A 363 11.11 1.07 16.66
N GLU A 364 10.36 1.13 17.75
CA GLU A 364 10.82 0.68 19.06
C GLU A 364 10.44 -0.80 19.24
N GLU A 365 9.64 -1.21 20.22
CA GLU A 365 9.43 -2.65 20.50
C GLU A 365 8.21 -3.26 19.75
N ASP A 366 7.13 -2.50 19.63
CA ASP A 366 5.83 -3.01 19.17
C ASP A 366 5.67 -2.99 17.65
N ARG A 367 4.52 -3.42 17.13
CA ARG A 367 4.30 -3.47 15.69
C ARG A 367 4.00 -2.08 15.13
N THR A 368 4.56 -1.76 13.98
CA THR A 368 4.16 -0.60 13.18
C THR A 368 3.86 -1.04 11.74
N ILE A 369 2.77 -0.55 11.16
CA ILE A 369 2.38 -0.83 9.77
C ILE A 369 2.24 0.50 9.02
N LEU A 370 2.94 0.62 7.90
CA LEU A 370 3.01 1.86 7.12
C LEU A 370 2.28 1.68 5.79
N GLU A 371 1.26 2.50 5.55
CA GLU A 371 0.47 2.45 4.31
C GLU A 371 1.16 3.21 3.17
N GLY A 372 1.79 4.34 3.47
CA GLY A 372 2.41 5.20 2.48
C GLY A 372 2.64 6.61 3.00
N VAL A 373 2.85 7.55 2.07
CA VAL A 373 3.10 8.96 2.38
C VAL A 373 2.34 9.89 1.44
N ARG A 374 2.13 11.14 1.87
CA ARG A 374 1.72 12.24 1.00
C ARG A 374 2.86 13.23 0.88
N ILE A 375 3.24 13.60 -0.34
CA ILE A 375 4.35 14.52 -0.60
C ILE A 375 3.78 15.85 -1.11
N PHE A 376 4.12 16.96 -0.45
CA PHE A 376 3.67 18.31 -0.81
C PHE A 376 4.70 19.03 -1.69
N GLY A 377 4.26 20.03 -2.47
CA GLY A 377 5.13 20.93 -3.23
C GLY A 377 4.77 20.99 -4.71
N LYS A 378 4.76 19.84 -5.39
CA LYS A 378 4.36 19.78 -6.80
C LYS A 378 2.83 19.84 -6.94
N PRO A 379 2.30 20.58 -7.94
CA PRO A 379 0.86 20.66 -8.15
C PRO A 379 0.30 19.30 -8.59
N VAL A 380 -0.84 18.93 -8.02
CA VAL A 380 -1.61 17.75 -8.44
C VAL A 380 -2.65 18.18 -9.47
N LEU A 381 -2.48 17.73 -10.70
CA LEU A 381 -3.34 18.06 -11.83
C LEU A 381 -4.60 17.19 -11.84
N ARG A 382 -5.69 17.75 -12.38
CA ARG A 382 -6.88 16.97 -12.77
C ARG A 382 -6.76 16.56 -14.23
N GLY A 383 -7.21 15.34 -14.54
CA GLY A 383 -7.29 14.90 -15.91
C GLY A 383 -8.52 15.47 -16.64
N PRO A 384 -8.54 15.41 -17.99
CA PRO A 384 -9.68 15.83 -18.80
C PRO A 384 -10.84 14.85 -18.65
N SER A 385 -12.05 15.27 -19.03
CA SER A 385 -13.24 14.42 -18.99
C SER A 385 -12.99 13.03 -19.63
N GLY A 386 -13.33 11.97 -18.89
CA GLY A 386 -13.17 10.59 -19.35
C GLY A 386 -11.82 9.92 -19.04
N TRP A 387 -10.88 10.62 -18.38
CA TRP A 387 -9.62 10.01 -17.94
C TRP A 387 -9.80 9.02 -16.78
N ILE A 388 -10.84 9.20 -15.95
CA ILE A 388 -11.32 8.22 -14.96
C ILE A 388 -12.76 7.85 -15.28
N SER A 389 -13.06 6.56 -15.29
CA SER A 389 -14.41 6.00 -15.33
C SER A 389 -14.64 4.99 -14.21
N VAL A 390 -15.89 4.87 -13.77
CA VAL A 390 -16.31 4.02 -12.65
C VAL A 390 -17.39 3.06 -13.14
N LEU A 391 -17.25 1.76 -12.87
CA LEU A 391 -18.14 0.71 -13.35
C LEU A 391 -18.32 -0.39 -12.28
N PRO A 392 -19.55 -0.67 -11.82
CA PRO A 392 -20.77 0.11 -12.06
C PRO A 392 -20.71 1.50 -11.38
N ASP A 393 -21.45 2.48 -11.91
CA ASP A 393 -21.52 3.85 -11.37
C ASP A 393 -22.72 4.07 -10.43
N SER A 394 -23.52 3.04 -10.20
CA SER A 394 -24.62 3.03 -9.23
C SER A 394 -25.05 1.59 -8.92
N GLY A 395 -25.66 1.39 -7.76
CA GLY A 395 -26.08 0.06 -7.32
C GLY A 395 -26.86 0.06 -6.02
N THR A 396 -27.23 -1.14 -5.58
CA THR A 396 -27.83 -1.39 -4.28
C THR A 396 -27.17 -2.57 -3.60
N THR A 397 -26.78 -2.42 -2.34
CA THR A 397 -26.04 -3.43 -1.58
C THR A 397 -26.81 -3.76 -0.31
N LEU A 398 -27.14 -5.03 -0.07
CA LEU A 398 -27.83 -5.44 1.17
C LEU A 398 -26.83 -5.86 2.25
N ARG A 399 -26.15 -7.00 2.05
CA ARG A 399 -25.15 -7.55 2.99
C ARG A 399 -23.87 -8.03 2.31
N GLU A 400 -23.83 -7.97 0.98
CA GLU A 400 -22.69 -8.40 0.18
C GLU A 400 -21.68 -7.27 0.00
N THR A 401 -20.52 -7.63 -0.55
CA THR A 401 -19.50 -6.68 -0.99
C THR A 401 -19.62 -6.52 -2.49
N ASP A 402 -19.92 -5.29 -2.93
CA ASP A 402 -19.92 -4.93 -4.35
C ASP A 402 -18.49 -4.59 -4.79
N TYR A 403 -18.14 -5.03 -6.00
CA TYR A 403 -16.84 -4.78 -6.62
C TYR A 403 -16.99 -3.69 -7.69
N ILE A 404 -16.38 -2.54 -7.46
CA ILE A 404 -16.42 -1.39 -8.36
C ILE A 404 -15.06 -1.20 -9.01
N ASN A 405 -15.04 -1.21 -10.34
CA ASN A 405 -13.85 -0.94 -11.13
C ASN A 405 -13.70 0.56 -11.40
N ILE A 406 -12.52 1.08 -11.10
CA ILE A 406 -12.04 2.40 -11.49
C ILE A 406 -11.05 2.19 -12.65
N ALA A 407 -11.43 2.62 -13.85
CA ALA A 407 -10.57 2.58 -15.02
C ALA A 407 -9.95 3.96 -15.25
N ILE A 408 -8.63 3.98 -15.42
CA ILE A 408 -7.80 5.17 -15.62
C ILE A 408 -7.21 5.08 -17.02
N ASN A 409 -7.38 6.14 -17.81
CA ASN A 409 -6.89 6.25 -19.18
C ASN A 409 -5.94 7.44 -19.30
N THR A 410 -4.66 7.15 -19.54
CA THR A 410 -3.60 8.17 -19.57
C THR A 410 -3.30 8.70 -20.97
N ARG A 411 -4.08 8.33 -21.99
CA ARG A 411 -3.79 8.65 -23.41
C ARG A 411 -3.66 10.13 -23.71
N ASN A 412 -4.41 10.97 -23.01
CA ASN A 412 -4.45 12.42 -23.23
C ASN A 412 -3.92 13.19 -22.01
N LEU A 413 -3.06 12.55 -21.21
CA LEU A 413 -2.41 13.20 -20.07
C LEU A 413 -0.99 13.57 -20.46
N GLU A 414 -0.63 14.83 -20.21
CA GLU A 414 0.74 15.31 -20.33
C GLU A 414 1.59 14.79 -19.16
N PRO A 415 2.93 14.82 -19.25
CA PRO A 415 3.80 14.49 -18.13
C PRO A 415 3.49 15.33 -16.88
N GLY A 416 3.35 14.68 -15.73
CA GLY A 416 3.02 15.37 -14.49
C GLY A 416 2.35 14.47 -13.45
N ILE A 417 2.03 15.06 -12.30
CA ILE A 417 1.34 14.38 -11.20
C ILE A 417 -0.15 14.63 -11.35
N TYR A 418 -0.93 13.55 -11.37
CA TYR A 418 -2.38 13.62 -11.45
C TYR A 418 -3.01 13.02 -10.20
N GLY A 419 -4.16 13.57 -9.83
CA GLY A 419 -4.99 12.98 -8.79
C GLY A 419 -6.38 13.58 -8.72
N GLU A 420 -7.34 12.74 -8.35
CA GLU A 420 -8.74 13.15 -8.21
C GLU A 420 -9.49 12.26 -7.21
N ARG A 421 -10.62 12.75 -6.72
CA ARG A 421 -11.50 12.02 -5.81
C ARG A 421 -12.66 11.41 -6.60
N VAL A 422 -12.78 10.09 -6.55
CA VAL A 422 -13.98 9.38 -6.97
C VAL A 422 -14.97 9.43 -5.80
N LEU A 423 -16.10 10.09 -6.02
CA LEU A 423 -17.13 10.34 -5.02
C LEU A 423 -18.12 9.17 -4.98
N PHE A 424 -18.53 8.78 -3.78
CA PHE A 424 -19.57 7.79 -3.53
C PHE A 424 -20.66 8.46 -2.71
N LEU A 425 -21.86 8.57 -3.28
CA LEU A 425 -23.04 9.13 -2.62
C LEU A 425 -24.02 8.01 -2.32
N SER A 426 -24.58 7.99 -1.13
CA SER A 426 -25.55 6.96 -0.73
C SER A 426 -26.63 7.50 0.19
N ASN A 427 -27.67 6.69 0.43
CA ASN A 427 -28.64 6.94 1.50
C ASN A 427 -28.04 6.80 2.93
N ALA A 428 -26.78 6.39 3.07
CA ALA A 428 -26.03 6.35 4.32
C ALA A 428 -25.06 7.55 4.50
N GLY A 429 -24.92 8.41 3.49
CA GLY A 429 -23.96 9.52 3.48
C GLY A 429 -22.99 9.45 2.31
N GLU A 430 -21.92 10.23 2.41
CA GLU A 430 -20.93 10.43 1.35
C GLU A 430 -19.56 9.89 1.76
N ALA A 431 -18.84 9.32 0.80
CA ALA A 431 -17.44 8.91 0.94
C ALA A 431 -16.68 9.20 -0.36
N ASN A 432 -15.36 9.08 -0.33
CA ASN A 432 -14.55 9.19 -1.54
C ASN A 432 -13.34 8.27 -1.51
N VAL A 433 -12.88 7.93 -2.71
CA VAL A 433 -11.60 7.25 -2.96
C VAL A 433 -10.69 8.22 -3.69
N GLU A 434 -9.49 8.44 -3.15
CA GLU A 434 -8.46 9.22 -3.81
C GLU A 434 -7.71 8.36 -4.84
N VAL A 435 -7.58 8.85 -6.06
CA VAL A 435 -6.74 8.23 -7.11
C VAL A 435 -5.55 9.15 -7.34
N SER A 436 -4.33 8.60 -7.34
CA SER A 436 -3.09 9.32 -7.63
C SER A 436 -2.17 8.53 -8.57
N LEU A 437 -1.47 9.24 -9.45
CA LEU A 437 -0.46 8.69 -10.36
C LEU A 437 0.50 9.77 -10.85
N GLU A 438 1.64 9.35 -11.41
CA GLU A 438 2.53 10.22 -12.16
C GLU A 438 2.64 9.73 -13.61
N VAL A 439 2.37 10.63 -14.55
CA VAL A 439 2.66 10.39 -15.97
C VAL A 439 4.12 10.76 -16.21
N ALA A 440 4.93 9.76 -16.55
CA ALA A 440 6.34 9.97 -16.85
C ALA A 440 6.50 10.87 -18.08
N ALA A 441 7.46 11.81 -18.01
CA ALA A 441 7.98 12.43 -19.22
C ALA A 441 8.64 11.34 -20.07
N GLU A 442 8.31 11.26 -21.36
CA GLU A 442 8.97 10.36 -22.31
C GLU A 442 10.47 10.72 -22.39
N THR A 443 11.26 10.14 -21.50
CA THR A 443 12.72 10.38 -21.41
C THR A 443 13.53 9.27 -22.07
N GLN A 444 12.92 8.12 -22.38
CA GLN A 444 13.46 7.22 -23.40
C GLN A 444 13.00 7.72 -24.76
N SER A 445 13.95 8.27 -25.53
CA SER A 445 13.71 8.54 -26.94
C SER A 445 13.08 7.29 -27.58
N ARG A 446 11.93 7.48 -28.25
CA ARG A 446 11.27 6.44 -29.06
C ARG A 446 12.21 5.83 -30.10
N PHE A 447 13.31 6.54 -30.38
CA PHE A 447 14.29 6.23 -31.38
C PHE A 447 15.71 6.19 -30.80
N LEU A 448 16.48 5.18 -31.15
CA LEU A 448 17.87 5.03 -30.76
C LEU A 448 18.75 5.53 -31.92
N ASP A 449 19.56 6.56 -31.67
CA ASP A 449 20.54 7.04 -32.65
C ASP A 449 21.58 5.96 -32.92
N VAL A 450 21.73 5.56 -34.19
CA VAL A 450 22.75 4.62 -34.62
C VAL A 450 23.94 5.38 -35.16
N TYR A 451 25.05 5.30 -34.44
CA TYR A 451 26.31 5.90 -34.85
C TYR A 451 27.07 4.95 -35.77
N ARG A 452 27.60 5.48 -36.86
CA ARG A 452 28.44 4.75 -37.81
C ARG A 452 29.91 5.07 -37.56
N TYR A 453 30.71 4.02 -37.41
CA TYR A 453 32.15 4.06 -37.22
C TYR A 453 32.85 3.29 -38.33
N VAL A 454 34.07 3.67 -38.67
CA VAL A 454 34.86 3.00 -39.72
C VAL A 454 36.32 2.80 -39.32
N VAL A 455 36.87 1.62 -39.62
CA VAL A 455 38.32 1.34 -39.63
C VAL A 455 38.65 0.42 -40.81
N GLY A 456 39.60 0.81 -41.65
CA GLY A 456 39.90 0.05 -42.87
C GLY A 456 38.66 -0.15 -43.76
N ASN A 457 38.23 -1.42 -43.91
CA ASN A 457 37.03 -1.81 -44.65
C ASN A 457 35.82 -2.15 -43.76
N ASP A 458 35.96 -2.06 -42.43
CA ASP A 458 34.93 -2.42 -41.48
C ASP A 458 34.05 -1.23 -41.10
N TYR A 459 32.74 -1.43 -41.15
CA TYR A 459 31.72 -0.45 -40.78
C TYR A 459 30.92 -0.94 -39.58
N LEU A 460 31.14 -0.31 -38.43
CA LEU A 460 30.46 -0.61 -37.19
C LEU A 460 29.31 0.37 -36.95
N TYR A 461 28.12 -0.17 -36.75
CA TYR A 461 26.91 0.53 -36.35
C TYR A 461 26.54 0.17 -34.90
N THR A 462 26.37 1.18 -34.05
CA THR A 462 26.02 0.98 -32.63
C THR A 462 25.10 2.08 -32.12
N THR A 463 24.16 1.69 -31.24
CA THR A 463 23.32 2.62 -30.47
C THR A 463 23.93 2.99 -29.12
N ASN A 464 25.06 2.37 -28.75
CA ASN A 464 25.71 2.60 -27.46
C ASN A 464 27.22 2.79 -27.63
N PRO A 465 27.67 3.91 -28.25
CA PRO A 465 29.09 4.17 -28.44
C PRO A 465 29.85 4.33 -27.12
N ARG A 466 29.17 4.68 -26.02
CA ARG A 466 29.78 4.77 -24.68
C ARG A 466 30.18 3.39 -24.14
N ALA A 467 29.29 2.41 -24.25
CA ALA A 467 29.60 1.03 -23.84
C ALA A 467 30.73 0.40 -24.70
N GLU A 468 30.90 0.86 -25.93
CA GLU A 468 31.91 0.36 -26.86
C GLU A 468 33.19 1.21 -26.89
N ALA A 469 33.32 2.22 -26.02
CA ALA A 469 34.38 3.22 -26.07
C ALA A 469 35.79 2.61 -26.13
N THR A 470 36.06 1.56 -25.33
CA THR A 470 37.35 0.86 -25.34
C THR A 470 37.67 0.27 -26.70
N ARG A 471 36.75 -0.50 -27.31
CA ARG A 471 36.94 -1.09 -28.65
C ARG A 471 37.16 -0.01 -29.70
N LEU A 472 36.32 1.03 -29.67
CA LEU A 472 36.40 2.13 -30.63
C LEU A 472 37.76 2.83 -30.58
N GLN A 473 38.30 3.04 -29.38
CA GLN A 473 39.59 3.67 -29.17
C GLN A 473 40.77 2.75 -29.53
N THR A 474 40.79 1.52 -29.00
CA THR A 474 41.91 0.58 -29.19
C THR A 474 42.07 0.16 -30.65
N MET A 475 40.98 0.01 -31.38
CA MET A 475 41.01 -0.38 -32.80
C MET A 475 41.10 0.83 -33.75
N GLY A 476 41.03 2.06 -33.25
CA GLY A 476 41.16 3.26 -34.07
C GLY A 476 39.95 3.55 -34.97
N TYR A 477 38.74 3.23 -34.53
CA TYR A 477 37.52 3.54 -35.29
C TYR A 477 37.27 5.04 -35.37
N ARG A 478 37.05 5.54 -36.58
CA ARG A 478 36.64 6.94 -36.80
C ARG A 478 35.12 7.06 -36.81
N ASN A 479 34.58 7.97 -35.99
CA ASN A 479 33.16 8.29 -35.94
C ASN A 479 32.73 9.07 -37.21
N LEU A 480 31.68 8.62 -37.89
CA LEU A 480 31.07 9.27 -39.05
C LEU A 480 29.71 9.92 -38.74
N GLY A 481 29.30 9.95 -37.47
CA GLY A 481 28.05 10.54 -37.00
C GLY A 481 26.88 9.56 -36.99
N ILE A 482 25.68 10.11 -36.82
CA ILE A 482 24.42 9.36 -36.81
C ILE A 482 24.07 8.97 -38.25
N ALA A 483 23.94 7.67 -38.52
CA ALA A 483 23.58 7.17 -39.84
C ALA A 483 22.06 7.01 -40.02
N PHE A 484 21.37 6.54 -38.99
CA PHE A 484 19.91 6.35 -38.97
C PHE A 484 19.45 6.15 -37.52
N ARG A 485 18.13 6.04 -37.32
CA ARG A 485 17.55 5.74 -36.01
C ARG A 485 16.78 4.42 -36.00
N LEU A 486 17.06 3.59 -35.00
CA LEU A 486 16.28 2.39 -34.68
C LEU A 486 15.16 2.71 -33.70
N PHE A 487 14.25 1.77 -33.48
CA PHE A 487 13.22 1.85 -32.46
C PHE A 487 13.72 1.26 -31.14
N SER A 488 13.19 1.77 -30.02
CA SER A 488 13.44 1.18 -28.72
C SER A 488 12.84 -0.23 -28.61
N PRO A 489 13.48 -1.17 -27.88
CA PRO A 489 12.92 -2.51 -27.66
C PRO A 489 11.48 -2.47 -27.13
N GLY A 490 10.62 -3.36 -27.63
CA GLY A 490 9.20 -3.41 -27.27
C GLY A 490 8.28 -2.51 -28.09
N THR A 491 8.81 -1.75 -29.06
CA THR A 491 7.96 -0.96 -29.97
C THR A 491 7.07 -1.87 -30.84
N PRO A 492 5.73 -1.71 -30.84
CA PRO A 492 4.84 -2.54 -31.66
C PRO A 492 5.17 -2.49 -33.15
N GLY A 493 5.10 -3.64 -33.83
CA GLY A 493 5.39 -3.75 -35.27
C GLY A 493 6.89 -3.73 -35.62
N THR A 494 7.77 -3.94 -34.64
CA THR A 494 9.23 -3.98 -34.83
C THR A 494 9.82 -5.26 -34.24
N THR A 495 11.00 -5.65 -34.70
CA THR A 495 11.77 -6.81 -34.21
C THR A 495 13.20 -6.40 -33.90
N SER A 496 13.93 -7.19 -33.12
CA SER A 496 15.34 -6.92 -32.82
C SER A 496 16.21 -6.91 -34.08
N PHE A 497 17.16 -5.98 -34.13
CA PHE A 497 18.15 -5.84 -35.18
C PHE A 497 19.51 -6.27 -34.64
N PHE A 498 19.91 -7.48 -35.02
CA PHE A 498 21.07 -8.17 -34.50
C PHE A 498 22.33 -7.79 -35.26
N ARG A 499 23.47 -7.82 -34.57
CA ARG A 499 24.80 -7.59 -35.09
C ARG A 499 25.66 -8.84 -34.93
N TRP A 500 26.41 -9.16 -35.97
CA TRP A 500 27.45 -10.19 -35.96
C TRP A 500 28.79 -9.62 -36.40
N PHE A 501 29.88 -10.19 -35.91
CA PHE A 501 31.24 -9.82 -36.29
C PHE A 501 32.04 -11.02 -36.80
N ASN A 502 32.73 -10.85 -37.94
CA ASN A 502 33.68 -11.83 -38.45
C ASN A 502 35.12 -11.33 -38.26
N PRO A 503 35.91 -11.90 -37.33
CA PRO A 503 37.26 -11.40 -37.04
C PRO A 503 38.27 -11.67 -38.15
N VAL A 504 38.04 -12.67 -39.00
CA VAL A 504 38.95 -13.01 -40.11
C VAL A 504 38.76 -12.04 -41.29
N LYS A 505 37.51 -11.67 -41.58
CA LYS A 505 37.16 -10.73 -42.65
C LYS A 505 37.22 -9.27 -42.22
N GLY A 506 37.09 -9.00 -40.91
CA GLY A 506 36.89 -7.65 -40.38
C GLY A 506 35.57 -7.06 -40.88
N ASP A 507 34.47 -7.78 -40.70
CA ASP A 507 33.15 -7.38 -41.20
C ASP A 507 32.07 -7.48 -40.11
N HIS A 508 31.27 -6.42 -40.00
CA HIS A 508 30.02 -6.43 -39.24
C HIS A 508 28.81 -6.62 -40.14
N PHE A 509 28.01 -7.63 -39.82
CA PHE A 509 26.74 -7.94 -40.50
C PHE A 509 25.55 -7.67 -39.57
N TYR A 510 24.45 -7.17 -40.14
CA TYR A 510 23.23 -6.84 -39.42
C TYR A 510 21.97 -7.38 -40.09
N SER A 511 21.07 -7.93 -39.28
CA SER A 511 19.82 -8.53 -39.74
C SER A 511 18.74 -8.48 -38.68
N SER A 512 17.48 -8.39 -39.11
CA SER A 512 16.28 -8.56 -38.27
C SER A 512 15.94 -10.02 -38.00
N ASP A 513 16.56 -10.94 -38.74
CA ASP A 513 16.46 -12.38 -38.56
C ASP A 513 17.69 -12.90 -37.79
N ALA A 514 17.46 -13.50 -36.63
CA ALA A 514 18.49 -14.10 -35.78
C ALA A 514 19.22 -15.29 -36.44
N ALA A 515 18.65 -15.90 -37.49
CA ALA A 515 19.33 -16.91 -38.31
C ALA A 515 20.18 -16.30 -39.44
N GLY A 516 20.29 -14.98 -39.53
CA GLY A 516 21.13 -14.28 -40.49
C GLY A 516 20.46 -13.99 -41.84
N GLY A 517 19.14 -14.18 -41.98
CA GLY A 517 18.39 -13.80 -43.18
C GLY A 517 18.81 -14.58 -44.43
N GLY A 518 19.13 -15.87 -44.27
CA GLY A 518 19.58 -16.74 -45.36
C GLY A 518 21.07 -16.61 -45.71
N LYS A 519 21.84 -15.75 -45.02
CA LYS A 519 23.29 -15.64 -45.19
C LYS A 519 24.00 -16.79 -44.45
N PRO A 520 25.02 -17.44 -45.05
CA PRO A 520 25.92 -18.31 -44.31
C PRO A 520 26.71 -17.51 -43.25
N LEU A 521 26.44 -17.76 -41.97
CA LEU A 521 27.10 -17.11 -40.83
C LEU A 521 28.40 -17.80 -40.39
N SER A 522 28.98 -18.66 -41.24
CA SER A 522 30.25 -19.34 -40.93
C SER A 522 31.37 -18.33 -40.63
N GLY A 523 31.92 -18.42 -39.42
CA GLY A 523 32.96 -17.51 -38.91
C GLY A 523 32.45 -16.17 -38.37
N TYR A 524 31.13 -15.96 -38.29
CA TYR A 524 30.53 -14.79 -37.63
C TYR A 524 30.14 -15.13 -36.18
N LEU A 525 30.48 -14.23 -35.27
CA LEU A 525 30.11 -14.28 -33.86
C LEU A 525 28.94 -13.32 -33.63
N LEU A 526 27.85 -13.80 -33.01
CA LEU A 526 26.72 -12.94 -32.64
C LEU A 526 27.13 -12.02 -31.49
N GLU A 527 27.02 -10.71 -31.70
CA GLU A 527 27.30 -9.68 -30.68
C GLU A 527 26.03 -9.19 -29.97
N GLY A 528 24.84 -9.57 -30.45
CA GLY A 528 23.54 -9.24 -29.85
C GLY A 528 22.73 -8.21 -30.64
N SER A 529 21.64 -7.73 -30.04
CA SER A 529 20.76 -6.72 -30.64
C SER A 529 21.27 -5.31 -30.36
N ILE A 530 21.23 -4.43 -31.37
CA ILE A 530 21.54 -3.00 -31.23
C ILE A 530 20.30 -2.12 -31.11
N GLY A 531 19.09 -2.70 -31.13
CA GLY A 531 17.81 -1.99 -31.10
C GLY A 531 16.75 -2.75 -31.89
N ASN A 532 15.59 -2.13 -32.13
CA ASN A 532 14.54 -2.72 -32.95
C ASN A 532 14.42 -2.04 -34.32
N ILE A 533 14.10 -2.82 -35.36
CA ILE A 533 13.85 -2.37 -36.73
C ILE A 533 12.46 -2.82 -37.17
N ALA A 534 11.78 -2.03 -37.99
CA ALA A 534 10.52 -2.44 -38.58
C ALA A 534 10.76 -3.32 -39.82
N THR A 535 10.05 -4.44 -39.93
CA THR A 535 10.12 -5.35 -41.09
C THR A 535 9.06 -5.04 -42.14
N SER A 536 8.10 -4.18 -41.81
CA SER A 536 7.10 -3.58 -42.70
C SER A 536 7.11 -2.07 -42.56
N ARG A 537 6.74 -1.34 -43.62
CA ARG A 537 6.75 0.13 -43.63
C ARG A 537 5.79 0.69 -42.56
N LEU A 538 6.34 1.42 -41.59
CA LEU A 538 5.57 2.17 -40.59
C LEU A 538 5.52 3.66 -40.96
N THR A 539 4.54 4.40 -40.43
CA THR A 539 4.41 5.84 -40.69
C THR A 539 5.70 6.58 -40.40
N GLY A 540 6.17 7.35 -41.40
CA GLY A 540 7.37 8.19 -41.33
C GLY A 540 8.71 7.46 -41.34
N THR A 541 8.73 6.15 -41.63
CA THR A 541 9.98 5.38 -41.82
C THR A 541 10.48 5.44 -43.26
N ARG A 542 11.77 5.11 -43.44
CA ARG A 542 12.45 4.95 -44.73
C ARG A 542 13.23 3.63 -44.76
N GLU A 543 13.52 3.14 -45.95
CA GLU A 543 14.28 1.91 -46.17
C GLU A 543 15.72 2.04 -45.65
N LEU A 544 16.21 0.98 -45.01
CA LEU A 544 17.63 0.78 -44.74
C LEU A 544 18.20 -0.18 -45.78
N TYR A 545 19.03 0.34 -46.68
CA TYR A 545 19.66 -0.42 -47.76
C TYR A 545 20.93 -1.10 -47.28
N ARG A 546 21.09 -2.38 -47.61
CA ARG A 546 22.27 -3.20 -47.37
C ARG A 546 23.08 -3.35 -48.66
N TRP A 547 24.38 -3.08 -48.56
CA TRP A 547 25.35 -3.14 -49.65
C TRP A 547 26.48 -4.10 -49.28
N TYR A 548 26.94 -4.90 -50.24
CA TYR A 548 27.95 -5.94 -50.02
C TYR A 548 29.11 -5.81 -51.01
N LYS A 549 30.34 -5.93 -50.53
CA LYS A 549 31.55 -5.92 -51.37
C LYS A 549 32.16 -7.32 -51.49
N PRO A 550 32.01 -8.02 -52.64
CA PRO A 550 32.49 -9.39 -52.80
C PRO A 550 34.01 -9.56 -52.58
N ALA A 551 34.80 -8.55 -52.96
CA ALA A 551 36.26 -8.61 -52.87
C ALA A 551 36.79 -8.70 -51.42
N THR A 552 36.07 -8.13 -50.45
CA THR A 552 36.49 -8.10 -49.04
C THR A 552 35.52 -8.84 -48.11
N GLY A 553 34.31 -9.13 -48.59
CA GLY A 553 33.24 -9.68 -47.77
C GLY A 553 32.54 -8.67 -46.86
N SER A 554 32.81 -7.37 -47.03
CA SER A 554 32.33 -6.30 -46.13
C SER A 554 30.91 -5.83 -46.47
N HIS A 555 30.14 -5.44 -45.46
CA HIS A 555 28.80 -4.88 -45.59
C HIS A 555 28.75 -3.39 -45.21
N PHE A 556 27.76 -2.71 -45.77
CA PHE A 556 27.46 -1.32 -45.47
C PHE A 556 25.94 -1.09 -45.47
N TYR A 557 25.50 -0.24 -44.55
CA TYR A 557 24.10 0.08 -44.33
C TYR A 557 23.87 1.60 -44.43
N THR A 558 22.88 2.00 -45.21
CA THR A 558 22.54 3.41 -45.41
C THR A 558 21.08 3.59 -45.77
N THR A 559 20.51 4.74 -45.46
CA THR A 559 19.19 5.15 -45.94
C THR A 559 19.24 5.85 -47.30
N ASP A 560 20.44 6.11 -47.84
CA ASP A 560 20.62 6.60 -49.20
C ASP A 560 20.49 5.45 -50.21
N GLN A 561 19.48 5.54 -51.07
CA GLN A 561 19.25 4.57 -52.14
C GLN A 561 20.43 4.50 -53.12
N GLY A 562 21.19 5.59 -53.29
CA GLY A 562 22.41 5.65 -54.11
C GLY A 562 23.64 4.99 -53.46
N GLY A 563 23.52 4.49 -52.22
CA GLY A 563 24.58 3.78 -51.53
C GLY A 563 25.77 4.66 -51.17
N GLU A 564 25.62 5.98 -51.07
CA GLU A 564 26.70 6.93 -50.75
C GLU A 564 27.95 6.79 -51.67
N GLY A 565 27.72 6.44 -52.94
CA GLY A 565 28.78 6.25 -53.93
C GLY A 565 29.58 4.95 -53.76
N LEU A 566 29.16 4.03 -52.88
CA LEU A 566 29.84 2.75 -52.66
C LEU A 566 29.83 1.83 -53.88
N GLY A 567 28.88 2.01 -54.81
CA GLY A 567 28.90 1.31 -56.10
C GLY A 567 30.21 1.51 -56.86
N LYS A 568 30.75 2.74 -56.85
CA LYS A 568 32.07 3.06 -57.46
C LYS A 568 33.25 2.43 -56.72
N LYS A 569 33.04 1.95 -55.48
CA LYS A 569 34.03 1.28 -54.62
C LYS A 569 33.89 -0.25 -54.63
N GLY A 570 33.09 -0.79 -55.55
CA GLY A 570 32.91 -2.23 -55.75
C GLY A 570 31.85 -2.89 -54.86
N TYR A 571 31.04 -2.10 -54.15
CA TYR A 571 29.88 -2.63 -53.44
C TYR A 571 28.71 -2.88 -54.40
N ARG A 572 27.94 -3.91 -54.14
CA ARG A 572 26.72 -4.28 -54.85
C ARG A 572 25.54 -4.15 -53.90
N PHE A 573 24.41 -3.68 -54.42
CA PHE A 573 23.17 -3.65 -53.67
C PHE A 573 22.73 -5.09 -53.35
N GLU A 574 22.45 -5.37 -52.07
CA GLU A 574 22.08 -6.72 -51.59
C GLU A 574 20.62 -6.80 -51.14
N GLY A 575 19.98 -5.67 -50.81
CA GLY A 575 18.56 -5.61 -50.47
C GLY A 575 18.22 -4.59 -49.39
N ILE A 576 16.98 -4.64 -48.90
CA ILE A 576 16.49 -3.81 -47.80
C ILE A 576 16.59 -4.63 -46.51
N ALA A 577 17.29 -4.10 -45.50
CA ALA A 577 17.44 -4.74 -44.20
C ALA A 577 16.20 -4.52 -43.30
N GLY A 578 15.44 -3.46 -43.55
CA GLY A 578 14.21 -3.10 -42.85
C GLY A 578 13.89 -1.61 -43.02
N PHE A 579 13.03 -1.08 -42.15
CA PHE A 579 12.61 0.32 -42.15
C PHE A 579 13.04 1.01 -40.86
N VAL A 580 13.67 2.18 -41.00
CA VAL A 580 14.30 2.98 -39.95
C VAL A 580 13.82 4.44 -40.00
N ARG A 581 14.24 5.27 -39.04
CA ARG A 581 13.90 6.69 -38.98
C ARG A 581 15.04 7.60 -39.43
#